data_AF-A0A7J8WCL6-F1
#
_entry.id   AF-A0A7J8WCL6-F1
#
_cell.length_a   1.000
_cell.length_b   1.000
_cell.length_c   1.000
_cell.angle_alpha   90.00
_cell.angle_beta   90.00
_cell.angle_gamma   90.00
#
_symmetry.space_group_name_H-M   'P 1'
#
loop_
_entity.id
_entity.type
_entity.pdbx_description
1 polymer ?
#
loop_
_entity_poly.entity_id
_entity_poly.type
_entity_poly.pdbx_seq_one_letter_code
_entity_poly.pdbx_strand_id
1 'polypeptide(L)' 'MVFLMETKLDKQRMEKVRKRCGFNNRIDIEAEGSRGGLCLSWKGDNGVSLQSYSKNHIDIMVKGGNDEA' A
#
# COMPACT_ATOMS: atom_id res chain seq x y z
N MET A 1 8.19 -0.05 4.41
CA MET A 1 7.13 -0.12 3.38
C MET A 1 6.86 -1.58 3.09
N VAL A 2 5.61 -1.97 2.87
CA VAL A 2 5.20 -3.35 2.56
C VAL A 2 4.21 -3.29 1.40
N PHE A 3 4.45 -4.13 0.38
CA PHE A 3 3.55 -4.32 -0.75
C PHE A 3 3.04 -5.76 -0.76
N LEU A 4 1.72 -5.92 -0.90
CA LEU A 4 1.03 -7.20 -0.94
C LEU A 4 0.20 -7.28 -2.22
N MET A 5 0.26 -8.44 -2.87
CA MET A 5 -0.55 -8.80 -4.03
C MET A 5 -1.47 -9.97 -3.68
N GLU A 6 -2.62 -10.07 -4.35
CA GLU A 6 -3.62 -11.12 -4.11
C GLU A 6 -4.11 -11.14 -2.65
N THR A 7 -4.46 -9.95 -2.14
CA THR A 7 -4.91 -9.82 -0.75
C THR A 7 -6.21 -10.56 -0.49
N LYS A 8 -7.11 -10.67 -1.49
CA LYS A 8 -8.42 -11.34 -1.40
C LYS A 8 -9.23 -10.95 -0.14
N LEU A 9 -8.94 -9.77 0.39
CA LEU A 9 -9.54 -9.22 1.60
C LEU A 9 -10.29 -7.95 1.23
N ASP A 10 -11.47 -7.79 1.81
CA ASP A 10 -12.20 -6.53 1.76
C ASP A 10 -11.46 -5.43 2.53
N LYS A 11 -11.85 -4.19 2.25
CA LYS A 11 -11.28 -2.98 2.85
C LYS A 11 -11.32 -2.97 4.38
N GLN A 12 -12.38 -3.53 4.99
CA GLN A 12 -12.51 -3.54 6.46
C GLN A 12 -11.54 -4.50 7.12
N ARG A 13 -11.34 -5.68 6.54
CA ARG A 13 -10.38 -6.68 7.03
C ARG A 13 -8.96 -6.17 6.85
N MET A 14 -8.65 -5.59 5.69
CA MET A 14 -7.34 -4.98 5.45
C MET A 14 -7.05 -3.84 6.43
N GLU A 15 -8.03 -2.99 6.71
CA GLU A 15 -7.87 -1.92 7.70
C GLU A 15 -7.54 -2.45 9.11
N LYS A 16 -8.20 -3.53 9.55
CA LYS A 16 -7.91 -4.16 10.86
C LYS A 16 -6.49 -4.71 10.92
N VAL A 17 -6.04 -5.41 9.88
CA VAL A 17 -4.67 -5.95 9.79
C VAL A 17 -3.67 -4.80 9.85
N ARG A 18 -3.89 -3.77 9.04
CA ARG A 18 -2.99 -2.63 8.95
C ARG A 18 -2.87 -1.87 10.27
N LYS A 19 -3.99 -1.65 10.96
CA LYS A 19 -4.04 -1.04 12.31
C LYS A 19 -3.24 -1.87 13.31
N ARG A 20 -3.40 -3.20 13.32
CA ARG A 20 -2.65 -4.11 14.21
C ARG A 20 -1.15 -4.09 13.94
N CYS A 21 -0.74 -3.91 12.69
CA CYS A 21 0.67 -3.84 12.31
C CYS A 21 1.29 -2.43 12.48
N GLY A 22 0.49 -1.43 12.85
CA GLY A 22 0.95 -0.05 13.05
C GLY A 22 1.33 0.68 11.77
N PHE A 23 0.74 0.31 10.63
CA PHE A 23 0.91 1.07 9.37
C PHE A 23 -0.16 2.16 9.28
N ASN A 24 0.25 3.42 9.34
CA ASN A 24 -0.64 4.58 9.28
C ASN A 24 -1.01 4.97 7.84
N ASN A 25 -0.11 4.75 6.87
CA ASN A 25 -0.30 5.12 5.47
C ASN A 25 -0.61 3.90 4.59
N ARG A 26 -1.44 4.08 3.53
CA ARG A 26 -1.84 3.01 2.61
C ARG A 26 -2.28 3.49 1.23
N ILE A 27 -2.22 2.56 0.29
CA ILE A 27 -2.94 2.56 -0.99
C ILE A 27 -3.51 1.15 -1.15
N ASP A 28 -4.84 1.05 -1.11
CA ASP A 28 -5.55 -0.23 -1.25
C ASP A 28 -6.33 -0.24 -2.56
N ILE A 29 -6.26 -1.36 -3.26
CA ILE A 29 -7.06 -1.67 -4.43
C ILE A 29 -7.87 -2.90 -4.08
N GLU A 30 -9.19 -2.77 -4.10
CA GLU A 30 -10.09 -3.84 -3.68
C GLU A 30 -10.00 -5.04 -4.63
N ALA A 31 -10.16 -6.23 -4.07
CA ALA A 31 -10.27 -7.46 -4.84
C ALA A 31 -11.63 -7.52 -5.55
N GLU A 32 -11.67 -8.20 -6.70
CA GLU A 32 -12.91 -8.49 -7.43
C GLU A 32 -13.32 -9.93 -7.16
N GLY A 33 -14.27 -10.10 -6.22
CA GLY A 33 -14.65 -11.42 -5.71
C GLY A 33 -13.46 -12.08 -5.02
N SER A 34 -13.00 -13.21 -5.57
CA SER A 34 -11.87 -13.99 -5.02
C SER A 34 -10.54 -13.72 -5.73
N ARG A 35 -10.45 -12.68 -6.57
CA ARG A 35 -9.30 -12.42 -7.44
C ARG A 35 -8.71 -11.03 -7.19
N GLY A 36 -7.38 -10.97 -7.22
CA GLY A 36 -6.65 -9.71 -7.15
C GLY A 36 -6.70 -9.08 -5.76
N GLY A 37 -6.65 -7.76 -5.77
CA GLY A 37 -6.46 -6.95 -4.58
C GLY A 37 -4.98 -6.64 -4.38
N LEU A 38 -4.67 -5.35 -4.25
CA LEU A 38 -3.33 -4.84 -4.00
C LEU A 38 -3.36 -3.99 -2.74
N CYS A 39 -2.31 -4.07 -1.94
CA CYS A 39 -2.15 -3.20 -0.78
C CYS A 39 -0.70 -2.76 -0.68
N LEU A 40 -0.49 -1.45 -0.70
CA LEU A 40 0.77 -0.83 -0.33
C LEU A 40 0.57 -0.13 1.01
N SER A 41 1.40 -0.43 2.00
CA SER A 41 1.32 0.18 3.33
C SER A 41 2.71 0.59 3.84
N TRP A 42 2.79 1.71 4.56
CA TRP A 42 4.05 2.18 5.13
C TRP A 42 3.83 2.93 6.45
N LYS A 43 4.93 3.06 7.20
CA LYS A 43 5.00 3.79 8.46
C LYS A 43 5.70 5.12 8.21
N GLY A 44 5.35 6.14 8.98
CA GLY A 44 6.01 7.45 8.92
C GLY A 44 5.75 8.21 7.62
N ASP A 45 6.29 9.41 7.54
CA ASP A 45 6.08 10.33 6.42
C ASP A 45 7.20 10.20 5.39
N ASN A 46 7.23 9.05 4.71
CA ASN A 46 8.38 8.62 3.89
C ASN A 46 8.47 9.29 2.51
N GLY A 47 7.93 10.50 2.32
CA GLY A 47 7.99 11.21 1.05
C GLY A 47 7.46 10.38 -0.13
N VAL A 48 6.41 9.60 0.11
CA VAL A 48 5.78 8.72 -0.89
C VAL A 48 4.69 9.50 -1.63
N SER A 49 4.76 9.56 -2.96
CA SER A 49 3.71 10.12 -3.81
C SER A 49 3.20 9.09 -4.81
N LEU A 50 1.87 8.97 -4.89
CA LEU A 50 1.21 8.12 -5.88
C LEU A 50 1.31 8.77 -7.26
N GLN A 51 1.83 8.02 -8.24
CA GLN A 51 1.93 8.45 -9.64
C GLN A 51 0.75 7.93 -10.45
N SER A 52 0.49 6.63 -10.37
CA SER A 52 -0.63 6.00 -11.07
C SER A 52 -1.02 4.67 -10.41
N TYR A 53 -2.23 4.19 -10.71
CA TYR A 53 -2.68 2.88 -10.26
C TYR A 53 -3.74 2.29 -11.18
N SER A 54 -3.85 0.96 -11.18
CA SER A 54 -4.98 0.22 -11.76
C SER A 54 -5.24 -1.05 -10.95
N LYS A 55 -6.25 -1.83 -11.32
CA LYS A 55 -6.54 -3.13 -10.68
C LYS A 55 -5.30 -4.04 -10.52
N ASN A 56 -4.30 -3.87 -11.39
CA ASN A 56 -3.14 -4.75 -11.47
C ASN A 56 -1.80 -4.06 -11.14
N HIS A 57 -1.79 -2.75 -10.84
CA HIS A 57 -0.54 -2.07 -10.45
C HIS A 57 -0.78 -0.91 -9.48
N ILE A 58 0.26 -0.64 -8.69
CA ILE A 58 0.42 0.58 -7.91
C ILE A 58 1.78 1.15 -8.27
N ASP A 59 1.81 2.38 -8.76
CA ASP A 59 3.04 3.09 -9.12
C ASP A 59 3.22 4.30 -8.19
N ILE A 60 4.35 4.32 -7.49
CA ILE A 60 4.68 5.34 -6.50
C ILE A 60 6.10 5.84 -6.69
N MET A 61 6.30 7.11 -6.38
CA MET A 61 7.60 7.72 -6.25
C MET A 61 7.95 7.82 -4.76
N VAL A 62 9.14 7.37 -4.38
CA VAL A 62 9.68 7.51 -3.03
C VAL A 62 10.80 8.53 -3.10
N LYS A 63 10.69 9.63 -2.34
CA LYS A 63 11.83 10.55 -2.18
C LYS A 63 12.93 9.81 -1.41
N GLY A 64 14.11 9.69 -2.01
CA GLY A 64 15.29 9.22 -1.30
C GLY A 64 15.60 10.16 -0.13
N GLY A 65 16.02 9.58 1.00
CA GLY A 65 16.66 10.38 2.04
C GLY A 65 17.86 11.10 1.42
N ASN A 66 18.17 12.29 1.93
CA ASN A 66 19.37 13.04 1.57
C ASN A 66 20.58 12.08 1.74
N ASP A 67 21.12 11.55 0.65
CA ASP A 67 22.47 10.97 0.66
C ASP A 67 23.41 12.17 0.78
N GLU A 68 23.57 12.67 2.01
CA GLU A 68 24.72 13.49 2.36
C GLU A 68 25.95 12.57 2.28
N ALA A 69 26.63 12.63 1.14
CA ALA A 69 28.00 12.19 0.97
C ALA A 69 28.95 13.39 1.12
#